data_AF-A0A0P1HEH9-F1
#
_entry.id   AF-A0A0P1HEH9-F1
#
_cell.length_a   1.000
_cell.length_b   1.000
_cell.length_c   1.000
_cell.angle_alpha   90.00
_cell.angle_beta   90.00
_cell.angle_gamma   90.00
#
_symmetry.space_group_name_H-M   'P 1'
#
loop_
_entity.id
_entity.type
_entity.pdbx_description
1 polymer ?
#
loop_
_entity_poly.entity_id
_entity_poly.type
_entity_poly.pdbx_seq_one_letter_code
_entity_poly.pdbx_strand_id
1 'polypeptide(L)'
;MTGPTLTLCNTCQGADPTLAQQLMDTLAEAGQNAKVQQVDCMSGCKRPQTLSLRQSGKTAYLFGEITSADLADIVTLVRLFADSPDGNFADARPLGALRMKAIARIPADIGAQAY
;
A
#
# COMPACT_ATOMS: atom_id res chain seq x y z
N MET A 1 0.77 9.98 -16.80
CA MET A 1 1.06 10.14 -15.36
C MET A 1 1.12 8.76 -14.74
N THR A 2 2.22 8.40 -14.08
CA THR A 2 2.42 7.06 -13.53
C THR A 2 1.63 6.93 -12.23
N GLY A 3 0.74 5.94 -12.14
CA GLY A 3 0.01 5.64 -10.91
C GLY A 3 0.93 5.14 -9.78
N PRO A 4 0.43 5.04 -8.54
CA PRO A 4 1.20 4.51 -7.44
C PRO A 4 1.56 3.03 -7.65
N THR A 5 2.59 2.56 -6.97
CA THR A 5 3.00 1.15 -6.98
C THR A 5 2.72 0.52 -5.62
N LEU A 6 1.96 -0.58 -5.65
CA LEU A 6 1.75 -1.50 -4.54
C LEU A 6 2.76 -2.64 -4.64
N THR A 7 3.50 -2.91 -3.57
CA THR A 7 4.46 -4.03 -3.52
C THR A 7 4.14 -4.96 -2.37
N LEU A 8 3.90 -6.24 -2.69
CA LEU A 8 3.72 -7.31 -1.70
C LEU A 8 5.03 -8.06 -1.45
N CYS A 9 5.27 -8.42 -0.19
CA CYS A 9 6.30 -9.40 0.14
C CYS A 9 5.80 -10.81 -0.22
N ASN A 10 6.62 -11.64 -0.88
CA ASN A 10 6.22 -12.99 -1.31
C ASN A 10 6.88 -14.13 -0.51
N THR A 11 7.91 -13.87 0.32
CA THR A 11 8.61 -14.91 1.10
C THR A 11 8.21 -14.97 2.58
N CYS A 12 7.26 -14.14 3.02
CA CYS A 12 6.77 -14.21 4.40
C CYS A 12 6.17 -15.60 4.70
N GLN A 13 6.38 -16.09 5.92
CA GLN A 13 5.69 -17.29 6.39
C GLN A 13 4.16 -17.05 6.35
N GLY A 14 3.43 -17.94 5.68
CA GLY A 14 1.98 -17.81 5.49
C GLY A 14 1.55 -16.79 4.44
N ALA A 15 2.47 -16.32 3.57
CA ALA A 15 2.10 -15.49 2.44
C ALA A 15 1.13 -16.24 1.52
N ASP A 16 0.01 -15.58 1.19
CA ASP A 16 -0.93 -16.07 0.20
C ASP A 16 -0.38 -15.78 -1.21
N PRO A 17 -0.05 -16.83 -2.01
CA PRO A 17 0.50 -16.65 -3.34
C PRO A 17 -0.51 -16.04 -4.33
N THR A 18 -1.81 -16.10 -4.02
CA THR A 18 -2.89 -15.59 -4.88
C THR A 18 -3.23 -14.13 -4.63
N LEU A 19 -2.82 -13.56 -3.48
CA LEU A 19 -3.21 -12.22 -3.06
C LEU A 19 -2.78 -11.12 -4.04
N ALA A 20 -1.61 -11.26 -4.67
CA ALA A 20 -1.15 -10.30 -5.67
C ALA A 20 -2.07 -10.25 -6.88
N GLN A 21 -2.52 -11.41 -7.36
CA GLN A 21 -3.48 -11.49 -8.48
C GLN A 21 -4.85 -10.94 -8.08
N GLN A 22 -5.36 -11.34 -6.92
CA GLN A 22 -6.62 -10.82 -6.39
C GLN A 22 -6.60 -9.29 -6.26
N LEU A 23 -5.49 -8.71 -5.80
CA LEU A 23 -5.32 -7.27 -5.71
C LEU A 23 -5.32 -6.61 -7.09
N MET A 24 -4.64 -7.19 -8.08
CA MET A 24 -4.68 -6.67 -9.46
C MET A 24 -6.09 -6.66 -10.03
N ASP A 25 -6.82 -7.77 -9.89
CA ASP A 25 -8.18 -7.92 -10.39
C ASP A 25 -9.12 -6.92 -9.70
N THR A 26 -9.05 -6.82 -8.37
CA THR A 26 -9.89 -5.89 -7.59
C THR A 26 -9.62 -4.43 -7.98
N LEU A 27 -8.37 -4.05 -8.22
CA LEU A 27 -8.02 -2.69 -8.66
C LEU A 27 -8.54 -2.40 -10.07
N ALA A 28 -8.45 -3.37 -10.98
CA ALA A 28 -8.94 -3.26 -12.34
C ALA A 28 -10.48 -3.11 -12.38
N GLU A 29 -11.20 -3.93 -11.61
CA GLU A 29 -12.66 -3.86 -11.47
C GLU A 29 -13.12 -2.50 -10.90
N ALA A 30 -12.36 -1.95 -9.96
CA ALA A 30 -12.62 -0.63 -9.38
C ALA A 30 -12.13 0.55 -10.25
N GLY A 31 -11.56 0.29 -11.44
CA GLY A 31 -11.04 1.31 -12.34
C GLY A 31 -9.86 2.11 -11.78
N GLN A 32 -9.11 1.54 -10.83
CA GLN A 32 -7.97 2.23 -10.20
C GLN A 32 -6.70 2.00 -10.99
N ASN A 33 -6.00 3.10 -11.33
CA ASN A 33 -4.72 3.04 -12.02
C ASN A 33 -3.56 2.91 -11.01
N ALA A 34 -3.17 1.68 -10.68
CA ALA A 34 -2.01 1.40 -9.84
C ALA A 34 -1.25 0.17 -10.33
N LYS A 35 0.08 0.18 -10.19
CA LYS A 35 0.93 -0.97 -10.50
C LYS A 35 0.97 -1.89 -9.28
N VAL A 36 0.75 -3.19 -9.46
CA VAL A 36 1.03 -4.20 -8.44
C VAL A 36 2.30 -4.95 -8.82
N GLN A 37 3.15 -5.23 -7.83
CA GLN A 37 4.33 -6.06 -7.99
C GLN A 37 4.62 -6.84 -6.70
N GLN A 38 5.54 -7.79 -6.79
CA GLN A 38 6.03 -8.55 -5.66
C GLN A 38 7.55 -8.37 -5.52
N VAL A 39 8.04 -8.53 -4.31
CA VAL A 39 9.47 -8.60 -3.98
C VAL A 39 9.69 -9.72 -2.98
N ASP A 40 10.91 -10.24 -2.94
CA ASP A 40 11.26 -11.32 -2.04
C ASP A 40 11.06 -10.94 -0.58
N CYS A 41 11.62 -9.83 -0.13
CA CYS A 41 11.60 -9.45 1.27
C CYS A 41 11.45 -7.94 1.48
N MET A 42 10.64 -7.57 2.49
CA MET A 42 10.54 -6.19 3.02
C MET A 42 10.90 -6.11 4.51
N SER A 43 11.52 -7.15 5.07
CA SER A 43 11.89 -7.28 6.50
C SER A 43 10.72 -7.08 7.49
N GLY A 44 9.49 -7.29 7.01
CA GLY A 44 8.25 -7.09 7.76
C GLY A 44 7.74 -8.32 8.51
N CYS A 45 8.55 -9.36 8.68
CA CYS A 45 8.11 -10.69 9.13
C CYS A 45 7.50 -10.74 10.54
N LYS A 46 7.60 -9.67 11.34
CA LYS A 46 6.86 -9.56 12.61
C LYS A 46 5.35 -9.37 12.39
N ARG A 47 4.94 -8.85 11.24
CA ARG A 47 3.54 -8.63 10.82
C ARG A 47 3.35 -9.07 9.34
N PRO A 48 3.55 -10.36 9.01
CA PRO A 48 3.35 -10.87 7.65
C PRO A 48 1.84 -10.89 7.33
N GLN A 49 1.37 -10.78 6.09
CA GLN A 49 2.03 -10.43 4.84
C GLN A 49 2.05 -8.91 4.66
N THR A 50 3.19 -8.34 4.25
CA THR A 50 3.34 -6.89 4.13
C THR A 50 3.02 -6.35 2.74
N LEU A 51 2.44 -5.15 2.73
CA LEU A 51 2.11 -4.37 1.54
C LEU A 51 2.67 -2.96 1.69
N SER A 52 3.45 -2.51 0.71
CA SER A 52 3.86 -1.11 0.63
C SER A 52 3.10 -0.39 -0.48
N LEU A 53 2.87 0.92 -0.29
CA LEU A 53 2.31 1.84 -1.29
C LEU A 53 3.30 2.99 -1.48
N ARG A 54 3.74 3.22 -2.72
CA ARG A 54 4.72 4.26 -3.04
C ARG A 54 4.40 5.00 -4.33
N GLN A 55 4.72 6.30 -4.35
CA GLN A 55 4.84 7.13 -5.53
C GLN A 55 5.89 8.19 -5.27
N SER A 56 6.71 8.53 -6.28
CA SER A 56 7.74 9.57 -6.12
C SER A 56 7.11 10.90 -5.67
N GLY A 57 7.78 11.60 -4.75
CA GLY A 57 7.30 12.87 -4.19
C GLY A 57 6.14 12.75 -3.20
N LYS A 58 5.65 11.54 -2.91
CA LYS A 58 4.56 11.30 -1.95
C LYS A 58 5.04 10.49 -0.75
N THR A 59 4.32 10.61 0.35
CA THR A 59 4.46 9.74 1.53
C THR A 59 4.34 8.27 1.13
N ALA A 60 5.25 7.44 1.64
CA ALA A 60 5.17 5.99 1.50
C ALA A 60 4.49 5.36 2.71
N TYR A 61 3.71 4.31 2.47
CA TYR A 61 3.06 3.53 3.52
C TYR A 61 3.55 2.09 3.51
N LEU A 62 3.64 1.50 4.70
CA LEU A 62 3.85 0.07 4.91
C LEU A 62 2.74 -0.45 5.82
N PHE A 63 2.08 -1.51 5.39
CA PHE A 63 1.08 -2.25 6.16
C PHE A 63 1.54 -3.69 6.36
N GLY A 64 1.04 -4.35 7.41
CA GLY A 64 1.25 -5.77 7.66
C GLY A 64 -0.07 -6.52 7.85
N GLU A 65 0.02 -7.84 7.97
CA GLU A 65 -1.15 -8.71 8.20
C GLU A 65 -2.23 -8.52 7.14
N ILE A 66 -1.81 -8.28 5.89
CA ILE A 66 -2.73 -8.11 4.77
C ILE A 66 -3.27 -9.46 4.31
N THR A 67 -4.58 -9.47 4.05
CA THR A 67 -5.36 -10.62 3.63
C THR A 67 -6.34 -10.19 2.53
N SER A 68 -7.02 -11.15 1.91
CA SER A 68 -8.07 -10.87 0.91
C SER A 68 -9.24 -10.03 1.47
N ALA A 69 -9.49 -10.07 2.78
CA ALA A 69 -10.50 -9.23 3.42
C ALA A 69 -10.18 -7.73 3.39
N ASP A 70 -8.91 -7.35 3.18
CA ASP A 70 -8.46 -5.97 3.16
C ASP A 70 -8.55 -5.33 1.76
N LEU A 71 -8.89 -6.10 0.71
CA LEU A 71 -8.80 -5.63 -0.68
C LEU A 71 -9.68 -4.40 -0.97
N ALA A 72 -10.90 -4.36 -0.42
CA ALA A 72 -11.78 -3.20 -0.56
C ALA A 72 -11.24 -1.94 0.14
N ASP A 73 -10.62 -2.11 1.31
CA ASP A 73 -9.95 -1.02 2.03
C ASP A 73 -8.69 -0.56 1.27
N ILE A 74 -7.98 -1.46 0.60
CA ILE A 74 -6.81 -1.13 -0.24
C ILE A 74 -7.22 -0.35 -1.50
N VAL A 75 -8.34 -0.68 -2.13
CA VAL A 75 -8.90 0.13 -3.23
C VAL A 75 -9.19 1.55 -2.73
N THR A 76 -9.79 1.67 -1.55
CA THR A 76 -10.08 2.97 -0.92
C THR A 76 -8.79 3.74 -0.61
N LEU A 77 -7.75 3.05 -0.12
CA LEU A 77 -6.42 3.62 0.08
C LEU A 77 -5.85 4.18 -1.22
N VAL A 78 -5.88 3.40 -2.31
CA VAL A 78 -5.34 3.82 -3.61
C VAL A 78 -6.08 5.06 -4.13
N ARG A 79 -7.41 5.09 -4.00
CA ARG A 79 -8.22 6.25 -4.39
C ARG A 79 -7.84 7.50 -3.61
N LEU A 80 -7.82 7.41 -2.27
CA LEU A 80 -7.41 8.55 -1.43
C LEU A 80 -5.98 9.00 -1.77
N PHE A 81 -5.07 8.05 -1.99
CA PHE A 81 -3.68 8.32 -2.35
C PHE A 81 -3.54 9.04 -3.70
N ALA A 82 -4.36 8.66 -4.67
CA ALA A 82 -4.40 9.32 -5.98
C ALA A 82 -4.89 10.77 -5.86
N ASP A 83 -5.94 11.00 -5.06
CA ASP A 83 -6.55 12.32 -4.83
C ASP A 83 -5.68 13.25 -3.95
N SER A 84 -4.72 12.69 -3.23
CA SER A 84 -3.79 13.43 -2.39
C SER A 84 -2.54 13.90 -3.15
N PRO A 85 -2.18 15.19 -3.13
CA PRO A 85 -1.00 15.70 -3.84
C PRO A 85 0.32 15.20 -3.25
N ASP A 86 0.40 15.04 -1.92
CA ASP A 86 1.60 14.61 -1.18
C ASP A 86 1.48 13.18 -0.63
N GLY A 87 0.37 12.50 -0.92
CA GLY A 87 0.08 11.16 -0.43
C GLY A 87 -0.38 11.10 1.03
N ASN A 88 -0.62 12.23 1.70
CA ASN A 88 -1.14 12.25 3.05
C ASN A 88 -2.66 12.36 3.10
N PHE A 89 -3.24 11.81 4.16
CA PHE A 89 -4.68 11.87 4.44
C PHE A 89 -4.93 12.46 5.82
N ALA A 90 -5.85 13.41 5.91
CA ALA A 90 -6.29 13.96 7.20
C ALA A 90 -7.14 12.96 8.00
N ASP A 91 -7.85 12.06 7.30
CA ASP A 91 -8.74 11.07 7.90
C ASP A 91 -8.51 9.67 7.31
N ALA A 92 -8.07 8.75 8.15
CA ALA A 92 -7.86 7.35 7.78
C ALA A 92 -9.05 6.44 8.11
N ARG A 93 -10.14 6.95 8.70
CA ARG A 93 -11.35 6.16 8.99
C ARG A 93 -11.97 5.47 7.76
N PRO A 94 -11.93 6.05 6.53
CA PRO A 94 -12.41 5.35 5.35
C PRO A 94 -11.65 4.06 5.01
N LEU A 95 -10.44 3.87 5.55
CA LEU A 95 -9.65 2.64 5.37
C LEU A 95 -10.09 1.51 6.31
N GLY A 96 -11.26 1.59 6.93
CA GLY A 96 -11.82 0.50 7.73
C GLY A 96 -10.84 -0.06 8.78
N ALA A 97 -10.57 -1.36 8.68
CA ALA A 97 -9.63 -2.05 9.56
C ALA A 97 -8.17 -1.87 9.13
N LEU A 98 -7.92 -1.63 7.83
CA LEU A 98 -6.58 -1.44 7.25
C LEU A 98 -5.79 -0.32 7.93
N ARG A 99 -6.46 0.75 8.41
CA ARG A 99 -5.78 1.84 9.15
C ARG A 99 -5.03 1.36 10.40
N MET A 100 -5.50 0.28 11.04
CA MET A 100 -4.86 -0.32 12.22
C MET A 100 -3.71 -1.27 11.85
N LYS A 101 -3.60 -1.61 10.56
CA LYS A 101 -2.56 -2.45 10.00
C LYS A 101 -1.32 -1.67 9.52
N ALA A 102 -1.36 -0.33 9.60
CA ALA A 102 -0.22 0.51 9.30
C ALA A 102 0.96 0.21 10.24
N ILE A 103 2.13 -0.01 9.64
CA ILE A 103 3.42 -0.20 10.32
C ILE A 103 4.22 1.09 10.26
N ALA A 104 4.25 1.73 9.09
CA ALA A 104 5.01 2.95 8.89
C ALA A 104 4.30 3.91 7.92
N ARG A 105 4.45 5.19 8.21
CA ARG A 105 4.19 6.32 7.32
C ARG A 105 5.50 7.06 7.17
N ILE A 106 6.10 6.98 5.99
CA ILE A 106 7.43 7.51 5.71
C ILE A 106 7.24 8.76 4.85
N PRO A 107 7.62 9.96 5.32
CA PRO A 107 7.51 11.18 4.53
C PRO A 107 8.18 11.05 3.17
N ALA A 108 7.69 11.81 2.20
CA ALA A 108 8.43 11.99 0.94
C ALA A 108 9.84 12.52 1.24
N ASP A 109 10.78 12.30 0.31
CA ASP A 109 12.06 12.97 0.38
C ASP A 109 11.83 14.49 0.38
N ILE A 110 12.24 15.14 1.47
CA ILE A 110 12.08 16.57 1.72
C ILE A 110 13.18 17.40 1.05
N GLY A 111 14.13 16.76 0.34
CA GLY A 111 15.24 17.42 -0.31
C GLY A 111 16.15 18.16 0.66
N ALA A 112 17.16 18.86 0.14
CA ALA A 112 18.18 19.57 0.92
C ALA A 112 17.68 20.86 1.63
N GLN A 113 16.37 21.08 1.75
CA GLN A 113 15.80 22.31 2.33
C GLN A 113 15.09 22.11 3.67
N ALA A 114 15.18 20.93 4.26
CA ALA A 114 14.55 20.63 5.55
C ALA A 114 15.58 20.39 6.66
N TYR A 115 16.47 21.36 6.86
CA TYR A 115 17.10 21.65 8.16
C TYR A 115 17.69 23.06 8.18
#